data_AF-A0A354WLD6-F1
#
_entry.id   AF-A0A354WLD6-F1
#
_cell.length_a   1.000
_cell.length_b   1.000
_cell.length_c   1.000
_cell.angle_alpha   90.00
_cell.angle_beta   90.00
_cell.angle_gamma   90.00
#
_symmetry.space_group_name_H-M   'P 1'
#
loop_
_entity.id
_entity.type
_entity.pdbx_description
1 polymer ?
#
loop_
_entity_poly.entity_id
_entity_poly.type
_entity_poly.pdbx_seq_one_letter_code
_entity_poly.pdbx_strand_id
1 'polypeptide(L)'
;MLESIALSRALRHYEGLRMESAVLVEDGEILALTMGSRLWPDTFDIHFEKAREDVDGAYAAVNCEFARYLRLKYPDLRYLNREDDVGLAGLRKAKLSYNPHHMVEKFWAYLAEDFHGD
;
A
#
# COMPACT_ATOMS: atom_id res chain seq x y z
N MET A 1 7.56 4.45 -14.66
CA MET A 1 8.81 3.69 -14.91
C MET A 1 9.41 3.14 -13.62
N LEU A 2 9.67 3.96 -12.59
CA LEU A 2 10.26 3.48 -11.31
C LEU A 2 9.36 2.49 -10.55
N GLU A 3 8.05 2.75 -10.46
CA GLU A 3 7.11 1.86 -9.77
C GLU A 3 7.10 0.44 -10.36
N SER A 4 7.09 0.32 -11.70
CA SER A 4 7.13 -0.98 -12.40
C SER A 4 8.42 -1.75 -12.09
N ILE A 5 9.56 -1.05 -11.98
CA ILE A 5 10.84 -1.65 -11.56
C ILE A 5 10.75 -2.14 -10.11
N ALA A 6 10.18 -1.34 -9.21
CA ALA A 6 10.00 -1.69 -7.81
C ALA A 6 9.08 -2.92 -7.66
N LEU A 7 7.93 -2.94 -8.34
CA LEU A 7 7.00 -4.07 -8.36
C LEU A 7 7.67 -5.34 -8.90
N SER A 8 8.37 -5.24 -10.04
CA SER A 8 9.12 -6.37 -10.62
C SER A 8 10.19 -6.90 -9.66
N ARG A 9 10.88 -6.02 -8.94
CA ARG A 9 11.88 -6.42 -7.94
C ARG A 9 11.22 -7.07 -6.72
N ALA A 10 10.10 -6.53 -6.24
CA ALA A 10 9.33 -7.10 -5.14
C ALA A 10 8.83 -8.51 -5.48
N LEU A 11 8.32 -8.73 -6.70
CA LEU A 11 7.91 -10.05 -7.18
C LEU A 11 9.09 -11.03 -7.29
N ARG A 12 10.23 -10.60 -7.84
CA ARG A 12 11.43 -11.45 -7.97
C ARG A 12 12.03 -11.88 -6.63
N HIS A 13 11.84 -11.07 -5.58
CA HIS A 13 12.38 -11.33 -4.24
C HIS A 13 11.28 -11.51 -3.19
N TYR A 14 10.11 -11.97 -3.61
CA TYR A 14 8.88 -12.01 -2.80
C TYR A 14 9.10 -12.69 -1.44
N GLU A 15 9.67 -13.89 -1.42
CA GLU A 15 9.94 -14.64 -0.19
C GLU A 15 10.99 -13.97 0.69
N GLY A 16 12.09 -13.51 0.09
CA GLY A 16 13.20 -12.86 0.81
C GLY A 16 12.79 -11.53 1.45
N LEU A 17 11.85 -10.82 0.83
CA LEU A 17 11.24 -9.61 1.35
C LEU A 17 10.04 -9.89 2.27
N ARG A 18 9.68 -11.17 2.46
CA ARG A 18 8.52 -11.61 3.27
C ARG A 18 7.23 -10.90 2.85
N MET A 19 7.06 -10.77 1.54
CA MET A 19 5.87 -10.19 0.95
C MET A 19 4.68 -11.11 1.21
N GLU A 20 3.51 -10.49 1.36
CA GLU A 20 2.22 -11.16 1.31
C GLU A 20 1.32 -10.40 0.33
N SER A 21 0.42 -11.13 -0.32
CA SER A 21 -0.44 -10.55 -1.35
C SER A 21 -1.79 -11.23 -1.37
N ALA A 22 -2.78 -10.52 -1.92
CA ALA A 22 -4.05 -11.09 -2.35
C ALA A 22 -4.29 -10.72 -3.82
N VAL A 23 -4.98 -11.61 -4.53
CA VAL A 23 -5.36 -11.42 -5.93
C VAL A 23 -6.85 -11.72 -6.04
N LEU A 24 -7.60 -10.82 -6.67
CA LEU A 24 -8.97 -11.07 -7.10
C LEU A 24 -8.94 -11.67 -8.49
N VAL A 25 -9.61 -12.81 -8.64
CA VAL A 25 -9.67 -13.57 -9.89
C VAL A 25 -11.13 -13.88 -10.21
N GLU A 26 -11.52 -13.68 -11.46
CA GLU A 26 -12.82 -14.08 -12.01
C GLU A 26 -12.56 -14.77 -13.36
N ASP A 27 -13.13 -15.97 -13.55
CA ASP A 27 -12.96 -16.77 -14.77
C ASP A 27 -11.49 -16.99 -15.22
N GLY A 28 -10.57 -17.04 -14.26
CA GLY A 28 -9.13 -17.21 -14.51
C GLY A 28 -8.39 -15.91 -14.82
N GLU A 29 -9.10 -14.79 -14.93
CA GLU A 29 -8.54 -13.47 -15.19
C GLU A 29 -8.27 -12.71 -13.89
N ILE A 30 -7.13 -12.01 -13.81
CA ILE A 30 -6.78 -11.18 -12.66
C ILE A 30 -7.52 -9.85 -12.77
N LEU A 31 -8.38 -9.57 -11.79
CA LEU A 31 -9.12 -8.31 -11.70
C LEU A 31 -8.39 -7.28 -10.87
N ALA A 32 -7.73 -7.71 -9.79
CA ALA A 32 -6.98 -6.85 -8.91
C ALA A 32 -5.92 -7.62 -8.12
N LEU A 33 -4.89 -6.90 -7.66
CA LEU A 33 -3.86 -7.41 -6.79
C LEU A 33 -3.52 -6.36 -5.73
N THR A 34 -3.12 -6.85 -4.56
CA THR A 34 -2.49 -6.06 -3.52
C THR A 34 -1.31 -6.83 -2.95
N MET A 35 -0.24 -6.13 -2.59
CA MET A 35 0.97 -6.72 -2.02
C MET A 35 1.58 -5.78 -1.01
N GLY A 36 2.09 -6.35 0.07
CA GLY A 36 2.72 -5.60 1.14
C GLY A 36 3.59 -6.48 2.02
N SER A 37 4.20 -5.86 3.03
CA SER A 37 5.00 -6.56 4.03
C SER A 37 4.85 -5.94 5.41
N ARG A 38 5.25 -6.67 6.44
CA ARG A 38 5.14 -6.20 7.82
C ARG A 38 6.20 -5.12 8.08
N LEU A 39 5.74 -3.91 8.39
CA LEU A 39 6.61 -2.77 8.70
C LEU A 39 7.05 -2.77 10.16
N TRP A 40 6.11 -3.11 11.07
CA TRP A 40 6.34 -3.17 12.50
C TRP A 40 5.44 -4.24 13.15
N PRO A 41 5.64 -4.65 14.42
CA PRO A 41 4.76 -5.64 15.05
C PRO A 41 3.27 -5.31 14.97
N ASP A 42 2.86 -4.05 15.05
CA ASP A 42 1.45 -3.63 14.97
C ASP A 42 1.06 -2.96 13.65
N THR A 43 1.96 -2.90 12.68
CA THR A 43 1.78 -2.14 11.43
C THR A 43 2.20 -2.96 10.21
N PHE A 44 1.32 -3.03 9.21
CA PHE A 44 1.56 -3.68 7.93
C PHE A 44 1.51 -2.61 6.83
N ASP A 45 2.44 -2.66 5.90
CA ASP A 45 2.55 -1.67 4.83
C ASP A 45 2.09 -2.25 3.50
N ILE A 46 1.16 -1.56 2.85
CA ILE A 46 0.54 -1.95 1.59
C ILE A 46 1.27 -1.22 0.46
N HIS A 47 2.28 -1.89 -0.10
CA HIS A 47 3.20 -1.30 -1.08
C HIS A 47 2.58 -1.11 -2.46
N PHE A 48 1.78 -2.07 -2.90
CA PHE A 48 1.22 -2.07 -4.25
C PHE A 48 -0.25 -2.45 -4.21
N GLU A 49 -1.06 -1.68 -4.93
CA GLU A 49 -2.44 -2.02 -5.25
C GLU A 49 -2.66 -1.69 -6.72
N LYS A 50 -3.09 -2.69 -7.50
CA LYS A 50 -3.45 -2.52 -8.90
C LYS A 50 -4.76 -3.23 -9.16
N ALA A 51 -5.65 -2.59 -9.90
CA ALA A 51 -6.86 -3.22 -10.37
C ALA A 51 -7.16 -2.76 -11.80
N ARG A 52 -7.92 -3.60 -12.49
CA ARG A 52 -8.52 -3.28 -13.77
C ARG A 52 -9.42 -2.05 -13.65
N GLU A 53 -9.24 -1.09 -14.54
CA GLU A 53 -10.01 0.15 -14.56
C GLU A 53 -11.45 -0.04 -15.05
N ASP A 54 -11.70 -1.12 -15.79
CA ASP A 54 -13.01 -1.49 -16.32
C ASP A 54 -13.86 -2.33 -15.35
N VAL A 55 -13.35 -2.59 -14.14
CA VAL A 55 -14.06 -3.35 -13.11
C VAL A 55 -14.35 -2.46 -11.91
N ASP A 56 -15.60 -2.00 -11.83
CA ASP A 56 -16.07 -1.16 -10.73
C ASP A 56 -15.90 -1.86 -9.38
N GLY A 57 -15.26 -1.17 -8.43
CA GLY A 57 -15.08 -1.66 -7.07
C GLY A 57 -13.93 -2.66 -6.88
N ALA A 58 -13.20 -3.07 -7.93
CA ALA A 58 -12.10 -4.02 -7.82
C ALA A 58 -11.01 -3.58 -6.81
N TYR A 59 -10.65 -2.29 -6.82
CA TYR A 59 -9.73 -1.70 -5.83
C TYR A 59 -10.27 -1.82 -4.39
N ALA A 60 -11.55 -1.55 -4.18
CA ALA A 60 -12.16 -1.59 -2.85
C ALA A 60 -12.27 -3.03 -2.34
N ALA A 61 -12.63 -3.96 -3.22
CA ALA A 61 -12.76 -5.37 -2.90
C ALA A 61 -11.41 -5.98 -2.51
N VAL A 62 -10.35 -5.80 -3.32
CA VAL A 62 -9.04 -6.41 -3.02
C VAL A 62 -8.46 -5.84 -1.73
N ASN A 63 -8.66 -4.55 -1.49
CA ASN A 63 -8.22 -3.89 -0.28
C ASN A 63 -8.93 -4.46 0.96
N CYS A 64 -10.25 -4.58 0.90
CA CYS A 64 -11.06 -5.04 2.02
C CYS A 64 -10.74 -6.51 2.37
N GLU A 65 -10.63 -7.38 1.36
CA GLU A 65 -10.32 -8.79 1.56
C GLU A 65 -8.90 -8.98 2.11
N PHE A 66 -7.92 -8.23 1.61
CA PHE A 66 -6.57 -8.33 2.15
C PHE A 66 -6.46 -7.79 3.57
N ALA A 67 -7.16 -6.70 3.90
CA ALA A 67 -7.25 -6.20 5.27
C ALA A 67 -7.88 -7.24 6.23
N ARG A 68 -8.94 -7.95 5.79
CA ARG A 68 -9.57 -9.04 6.56
C ARG A 68 -8.60 -10.20 6.78
N TYR A 69 -7.92 -10.63 5.73
CA TYR A 69 -6.90 -11.68 5.79
C TYR A 69 -5.78 -11.31 6.78
N LEU A 70 -5.22 -10.10 6.67
CA LEU A 70 -4.14 -9.64 7.54
C LEU A 70 -4.58 -9.58 8.99
N ARG A 71 -5.80 -9.11 9.27
CA ARG A 71 -6.35 -9.06 10.63
C ARG A 71 -6.58 -10.46 11.23
N LEU A 72 -6.96 -11.44 10.42
CA LEU A 72 -7.11 -12.83 10.86
C LEU A 72 -5.74 -13.45 11.19
N LYS A 73 -4.75 -13.21 10.32
CA LYS A 73 -3.41 -13.79 10.45
C LYS A 73 -2.57 -13.11 11.55
N TYR A 74 -2.77 -11.81 11.76
CA TYR A 74 -2.01 -10.99 12.70
C TYR A 74 -2.96 -10.29 13.69
N PRO A 75 -3.34 -10.95 14.79
CA PRO A 75 -4.28 -10.40 15.77
C PRO A 75 -3.83 -9.09 16.43
N ASP A 76 -2.51 -8.88 16.55
CA ASP A 76 -1.92 -7.66 17.12
C ASP A 76 -1.79 -6.52 16.11
N LEU A 77 -2.18 -6.74 14.85
CA LEU A 77 -2.10 -5.72 13.81
C LEU A 77 -3.16 -4.64 14.06
N ARG A 78 -2.70 -3.40 14.21
CA ARG A 78 -3.55 -2.24 14.51
C ARG A 78 -3.65 -1.30 13.31
N TYR A 79 -2.60 -1.21 12.52
CA TYR A 79 -2.47 -0.22 11.46
C TYR A 79 -2.14 -0.87 10.12
N LEU A 80 -2.79 -0.36 9.07
CA LEU A 80 -2.38 -0.56 7.69
C LEU A 80 -1.84 0.77 7.18
N ASN A 81 -0.53 0.83 6.93
CA ASN A 81 0.07 1.92 6.20
C ASN A 81 -0.23 1.69 4.70
N ARG A 82 -0.76 2.70 4.03
CA ARG A 82 -1.09 2.63 2.59
C ARG A 82 -0.30 3.63 1.78
N GLU A 83 0.87 4.03 2.28
CA GLU A 83 1.82 4.96 1.66
C GLU A 83 1.23 6.36 1.35
N ASP A 84 1.94 7.20 0.58
CA ASP A 84 1.54 8.58 0.28
C ASP A 84 0.76 8.74 -1.03
N ASP A 85 0.09 9.88 -1.16
CA ASP A 85 -0.75 10.21 -2.33
C ASP A 85 0.05 10.83 -3.50
N VAL A 86 1.38 10.94 -3.37
CA VAL A 86 2.29 11.58 -4.33
C VAL A 86 1.84 12.95 -4.84
N GLY A 87 1.01 13.67 -4.07
CA GLY A 87 0.44 14.97 -4.45
C GLY A 87 -0.74 14.91 -5.43
N LEU A 88 -1.26 13.73 -5.77
CA LEU A 88 -2.39 13.57 -6.68
C LEU A 88 -3.73 13.70 -5.94
N ALA A 89 -4.51 14.74 -6.24
CA ALA A 89 -5.78 15.02 -5.55
C ALA A 89 -6.79 13.86 -5.62
N GLY A 90 -6.86 13.14 -6.74
CA GLY A 90 -7.72 11.96 -6.87
C GLY A 90 -7.29 10.84 -5.93
N LEU A 91 -5.99 10.58 -5.83
CA LEU A 91 -5.43 9.56 -4.94
C LEU A 91 -5.59 9.96 -3.47
N ARG A 92 -5.35 11.24 -3.14
CA ARG A 92 -5.64 11.82 -1.82
C ARG A 92 -7.09 11.55 -1.41
N LYS A 93 -8.04 11.86 -2.28
CA LYS A 93 -9.48 11.64 -2.05
C LYS A 93 -9.78 10.15 -1.81
N ALA A 94 -9.21 9.26 -2.62
CA ALA A 94 -9.38 7.82 -2.48
C ALA A 94 -8.82 7.29 -1.14
N LYS A 95 -7.68 7.81 -0.66
CA LYS A 95 -7.12 7.42 0.64
C LYS A 95 -7.96 7.96 1.80
N LEU A 96 -8.42 9.21 1.71
CA LEU A 96 -9.28 9.83 2.72
C LEU A 96 -10.65 9.14 2.83
N SER A 97 -11.18 8.54 1.78
CA SER A 97 -12.47 7.83 1.84
C SER A 97 -12.45 6.57 2.72
N TYR A 98 -11.28 6.08 3.11
CA TYR A 98 -11.12 5.01 4.09
C TYR A 98 -11.08 5.51 5.54
N ASN A 99 -11.27 6.81 5.79
CA ASN A 99 -11.23 7.42 7.12
C ASN A 99 -9.93 7.07 7.88
N PRO A 100 -8.75 7.46 7.36
CA PRO A 100 -7.48 7.09 7.98
C PRO A 100 -7.40 7.61 9.42
N HIS A 101 -6.89 6.78 10.33
CA HIS A 101 -6.70 7.19 11.72
C HIS A 101 -5.79 8.42 11.83
N HIS A 102 -4.76 8.50 10.99
CA HIS A 102 -3.87 9.65 10.91
C HIS A 102 -3.19 9.71 9.53
N MET A 103 -2.82 10.92 9.12
CA MET A 103 -1.93 11.15 7.97
C MET A 103 -0.55 11.48 8.53
N VAL A 104 0.41 10.56 8.35
CA VAL A 104 1.78 10.74 8.87
C VAL A 104 2.47 11.88 8.12
N GLU A 105 2.90 12.90 8.86
CA GLU A 105 3.76 13.97 8.33
C GLU A 105 5.20 13.47 8.22
N LYS A 106 5.82 13.72 7.06
CA LYS A 106 7.21 13.35 6.78
C LYS A 106 8.02 14.65 6.66
N PHE A 107 9.17 14.70 7.31
CA PHE A 107 10.03 15.89 7.35
C PHE A 107 11.42 15.56 6.81
N TRP A 108 12.05 16.54 6.18
CA TRP A 108 13.47 16.50 5.88
C TRP A 108 14.24 17.13 7.03
N ALA A 109 15.28 16.45 7.50
CA ALA A 109 16.19 16.97 8.51
C ALA A 109 17.50 17.39 7.82
N TYR A 110 17.89 18.64 8.02
CA TYR A 110 19.13 19.22 7.51
C TYR A 110 20.01 19.64 8.68
N LEU A 111 21.34 19.66 8.47
CA LEU A 111 22.22 20.36 9.39
C LEU A 111 21.83 21.83 9.40
N ALA A 112 21.80 22.45 10.59
CA ALA A 112 21.31 23.81 10.75
C ALA A 112 22.12 24.84 9.92
N GLU A 113 23.41 24.58 9.68
CA GLU A 113 24.30 25.42 8.88
C GLU A 113 24.08 25.30 7.36
N ASP A 114 23.54 24.17 6.90
CA ASP A 114 23.18 23.93 5.48
C ASP A 114 21.78 24.45 5.14
N PHE A 115 21.02 24.90 6.15
CA PHE A 115 19.68 25.42 5.95
C PHE A 115 19.73 26.85 5.42
N HIS A 116 20.00 26.98 4.13
CA HIS A 116 19.76 28.21 3.37
C HIS A 116 18.29 28.21 2.99
N GLY A 117 17.42 28.67 3.89
CA GLY A 117 15.96 28.64 3.69
C GLY A 117 15.56 29.09 2.28
N ASP A 118 14.60 28.38 1.69
CA ASP A 118 13.94 28.77 0.44
C ASP A 118 13.14 30.08 0.61
#